data_AF-A0A653EAV0-F1
#
_entry.id   AF-A0A653EAV0-F1
#
_cell.length_a   1.000
_cell.length_b   1.000
_cell.length_c   1.000
_cell.angle_alpha   90.00
_cell.angle_beta   90.00
_cell.angle_gamma   90.00
#
_symmetry.space_group_name_H-M   'P 1'
#
loop_
_entity.id
_entity.type
_entity.pdbx_description
1 polymer ?
#
loop_
_entity_poly.entity_id
_entity_poly.type
_entity_poly.pdbx_seq_one_letter_code
_entity_poly.pdbx_strand_id
1 'polypeptide(L)'
;MRSAAHVSGQGEELAAGHLLSDKRIEAAQSGWQGASALAINAKMADWLKKSTALVTGIGSHAYGLQEAAIQHAAAEEERARALASVGAAADITVSSNKV
;
A
#
# COMPACT_ATOMS: atom_id res chain seq x y z
N MET A 1 -3.22 -11.57 2.56
CA MET A 1 -2.92 -10.80 1.33
C MET A 1 -4.10 -10.02 0.73
N ARG A 2 -5.37 -10.26 1.12
CA ARG A 2 -6.53 -9.55 0.54
C ARG A 2 -6.52 -8.02 0.76
N SER A 3 -6.04 -7.55 1.91
CA SER A 3 -6.01 -6.11 2.23
C SER A 3 -4.94 -5.34 1.48
N ALA A 4 -3.73 -5.90 1.32
CA ALA A 4 -2.66 -5.26 0.55
C ALA A 4 -3.05 -5.13 -0.93
N ALA A 5 -3.55 -6.21 -1.54
CA ALA A 5 -4.04 -6.19 -2.92
C ALA A 5 -5.20 -5.19 -3.12
N HIS A 6 -6.10 -5.09 -2.14
CA HIS A 6 -7.20 -4.11 -2.18
C HIS A 6 -6.69 -2.66 -2.13
N VAL A 7 -5.77 -2.34 -1.20
CA VAL A 7 -5.18 -1.00 -1.10
C VAL A 7 -4.37 -0.64 -2.34
N SER A 8 -3.63 -1.60 -2.93
CA SER A 8 -2.94 -1.41 -4.21
C SER A 8 -3.93 -1.06 -5.33
N GLY A 9 -5.01 -1.82 -5.48
CA GLY A 9 -6.03 -1.55 -6.49
C GLY A 9 -6.70 -0.18 -6.33
N GLN A 10 -7.04 0.21 -5.10
CA GLN A 10 -7.57 1.55 -4.82
C GLN A 10 -6.54 2.65 -5.10
N GLY A 11 -5.25 2.40 -4.84
CA GLY A 11 -4.17 3.32 -5.16
C GLY A 11 -3.98 3.54 -6.66
N GLU A 12 -4.06 2.46 -7.45
CA GLU A 12 -3.99 2.51 -8.92
C GLU A 12 -5.18 3.28 -9.50
N GLU A 13 -6.40 3.02 -9.02
CA GLU A 13 -7.60 3.73 -9.45
C GLU A 13 -7.51 5.23 -9.12
N LEU A 14 -7.03 5.57 -7.92
CA LEU A 14 -6.83 6.96 -7.52
C LEU A 14 -5.78 7.66 -8.39
N ALA A 15 -4.66 7.00 -8.68
CA ALA A 15 -3.63 7.55 -9.56
C ALA A 15 -4.16 7.79 -10.98
N ALA A 16 -4.95 6.86 -11.53
CA ALA A 16 -5.61 7.02 -12.82
C ALA A 16 -6.61 8.20 -12.81
N GLY A 17 -7.37 8.37 -11.72
CA GLY A 17 -8.29 9.49 -11.53
C GLY A 17 -7.61 10.86 -11.47
N HIS A 18 -6.47 10.96 -10.77
CA HIS A 18 -5.66 12.19 -10.74
C HIS A 18 -5.07 12.50 -12.12
N LEU A 19 -4.50 11.52 -12.82
CA LEU A 19 -3.94 11.71 -14.16
C LEU A 19 -5.02 12.15 -15.17
N LEU A 20 -6.22 11.60 -15.08
CA LEU A 20 -7.34 12.03 -15.93
C LEU A 20 -7.76 13.47 -15.63
N SER A 21 -7.79 13.83 -14.35
CA SER A 21 -8.08 15.20 -13.92
C SER A 21 -7.02 16.18 -14.45
N ASP A 22 -5.73 15.83 -14.35
CA ASP A 22 -4.63 16.65 -14.87
C ASP A 22 -4.82 16.95 -16.36
N LYS A 23 -5.07 15.91 -17.17
CA LYS A 23 -5.29 16.05 -18.61
C LYS A 23 -6.50 16.93 -18.94
N ARG A 24 -7.58 16.85 -18.16
CA ARG A 24 -8.77 17.69 -18.34
C ARG A 24 -8.48 19.16 -18.03
N ILE A 25 -7.70 19.42 -16.98
CA ILE A 25 -7.32 20.79 -16.59
C ILE A 25 -6.36 21.37 -17.65
N GLU A 26 -5.38 20.59 -18.14
CA GLU A 26 -4.50 20.99 -19.25
C GLU A 26 -5.28 21.34 -20.51
N ALA A 27 -6.24 20.50 -20.92
CA ALA A 27 -7.07 20.75 -22.10
C ALA A 27 -7.89 22.05 -21.99
N ALA A 28 -8.35 22.39 -20.78
CA ALA A 28 -9.12 23.60 -20.52
C ALA A 28 -8.28 24.90 -20.52
N GLN A 29 -6.94 24.80 -20.48
CA GLN A 29 -6.05 25.98 -20.40
C GLN A 29 -6.24 26.98 -21.53
N SER A 30 -6.52 26.48 -22.74
CA SER A 30 -6.75 27.32 -23.93
C SER A 30 -7.92 28.30 -23.79
N GLY A 31 -8.87 28.04 -22.88
CA GLY A 31 -10.03 28.89 -22.62
C GLY A 31 -9.81 29.98 -21.56
N TRP A 32 -8.67 30.01 -20.87
CA TRP A 32 -8.44 30.92 -19.75
C TRP A 32 -7.60 32.13 -20.15
N GLN A 33 -8.01 33.32 -19.69
CA GLN A 33 -7.32 34.57 -20.00
C GLN A 33 -7.22 35.47 -18.77
N GLY A 34 -6.19 36.32 -18.75
CA GLY A 34 -5.99 37.35 -17.71
C GLY A 34 -5.86 36.79 -16.30
N ALA A 35 -6.54 37.41 -15.34
CA ALA A 35 -6.48 37.03 -13.93
C ALA A 35 -6.91 35.58 -13.65
N SER A 36 -7.86 35.04 -14.43
CA SER A 36 -8.31 33.65 -14.30
C SER A 36 -7.20 32.66 -14.68
N ALA A 37 -6.40 32.97 -15.70
CA ALA A 37 -5.26 32.14 -16.10
C ALA A 37 -4.14 32.14 -15.03
N LEU A 38 -3.90 33.26 -14.36
CA LEU A 38 -2.97 33.32 -13.23
C LEU A 38 -3.47 32.53 -12.02
N ALA A 39 -4.75 32.70 -11.66
CA ALA A 39 -5.35 32.02 -10.53
C ALA A 39 -5.35 30.50 -10.71
N ILE A 40 -5.67 30.01 -11.90
CA ILE A 40 -5.74 28.58 -12.17
C ILE A 40 -4.36 27.94 -12.28
N ASN A 41 -3.35 28.63 -12.82
CA ASN A 41 -1.96 28.16 -12.79
C ASN A 41 -1.47 27.96 -11.34
N ALA A 42 -1.78 28.91 -10.44
CA ALA A 42 -1.45 28.77 -9.03
C ALA A 42 -2.18 27.57 -8.39
N LYS A 43 -3.46 27.39 -8.68
CA LYS A 43 -4.23 26.23 -8.19
C LYS A 43 -3.74 24.91 -8.77
N MET A 44 -3.24 24.90 -10.00
CA MET A 44 -2.70 23.72 -10.65
C MET A 44 -1.40 23.26 -9.99
N ALA A 45 -0.52 24.20 -9.61
CA ALA A 45 0.69 23.86 -8.86
C ALA A 45 0.36 23.23 -7.50
N ASP A 46 -0.61 23.80 -6.77
CA ASP A 46 -1.10 23.23 -5.50
C ASP A 46 -1.74 21.86 -5.69
N TRP A 47 -2.54 21.69 -6.74
CA TRP A 47 -3.18 20.43 -7.10
C TRP A 47 -2.16 19.35 -7.38
N LEU A 48 -1.20 19.60 -8.30
CA LEU A 48 -0.16 18.63 -8.65
C LEU A 48 0.63 18.21 -7.42
N LYS A 49 1.05 19.17 -6.58
CA LYS A 49 1.77 18.88 -5.33
C LYS A 49 0.97 17.94 -4.42
N LYS A 50 -0.32 18.21 -4.21
CA LYS A 50 -1.19 17.39 -3.35
C LYS A 50 -1.46 16.02 -3.95
N SER A 51 -1.76 15.96 -5.24
CA SER A 51 -2.02 14.72 -5.98
C SER A 51 -0.80 13.79 -5.93
N THR A 52 0.41 14.32 -6.18
CA THR A 52 1.65 13.56 -6.05
C THR A 52 1.83 13.05 -4.61
N ALA A 53 1.66 13.91 -3.60
CA ALA A 53 1.79 13.49 -2.21
C ALA A 53 0.80 12.38 -1.81
N LEU A 54 -0.45 12.47 -2.26
CA LEU A 54 -1.48 11.46 -2.02
C LEU A 54 -1.15 10.12 -2.69
N VAL A 55 -0.82 10.14 -3.99
CA VAL A 55 -0.48 8.93 -4.76
C VAL A 55 0.77 8.27 -4.19
N THR A 56 1.81 9.04 -3.87
CA THR A 56 3.02 8.51 -3.22
C THR A 56 2.70 7.90 -1.85
N GLY A 57 1.91 8.60 -1.02
CA GLY A 57 1.55 8.12 0.32
C GLY A 57 0.79 6.80 0.30
N ILE A 58 -0.18 6.64 -0.61
CA ILE A 58 -0.92 5.39 -0.76
C ILE A 58 -0.03 4.27 -1.31
N GLY A 59 0.85 4.58 -2.27
CA GLY A 59 1.85 3.62 -2.75
C GLY A 59 2.76 3.11 -1.62
N SER A 60 3.27 4.02 -0.78
CA SER A 60 4.07 3.66 0.39
C SER A 60 3.28 2.83 1.41
N HIS A 61 2.01 3.13 1.63
CA HIS A 61 1.17 2.36 2.55
C HIS A 61 0.89 0.95 2.04
N ALA A 62 0.57 0.80 0.74
CA ALA A 62 0.39 -0.49 0.10
C ALA A 62 1.65 -1.35 0.19
N TYR A 63 2.81 -0.75 -0.08
CA TYR A 63 4.11 -1.41 0.06
C TYR A 63 4.36 -1.86 1.51
N GLY A 64 4.12 -0.99 2.49
CA GLY A 64 4.29 -1.31 3.91
C GLY A 64 3.39 -2.46 4.38
N LEU A 65 2.14 -2.52 3.90
CA LEU A 65 1.22 -3.63 4.19
C LEU A 65 1.70 -4.94 3.58
N GLN A 66 2.24 -4.90 2.35
CA GLN A 66 2.79 -6.08 1.70
C GLN A 66 4.02 -6.60 2.45
N GLU A 67 4.93 -5.72 2.82
CA GLU A 67 6.12 -6.06 3.59
C GLU A 67 5.74 -6.67 4.95
N ALA A 68 4.82 -6.03 5.68
CA ALA A 68 4.33 -6.55 6.96
C ALA A 68 3.68 -7.94 6.82
N ALA A 69 2.96 -8.20 5.73
CA ALA A 69 2.37 -9.51 5.47
C ALA A 69 3.43 -10.60 5.25
N ILE A 70 4.52 -10.28 4.52
CA ILE A 70 5.65 -11.19 4.30
C ILE A 70 6.34 -11.51 5.63
N GLN A 71 6.66 -10.48 6.42
CA GLN A 71 7.33 -10.67 7.70
C GLN A 71 6.48 -11.47 8.69
N HIS A 72 5.16 -11.23 8.70
CA HIS A 72 4.24 -11.99 9.53
C HIS A 72 4.17 -13.47 9.13
N ALA A 73 4.09 -13.77 7.83
CA ALA A 73 4.07 -15.16 7.34
C ALA A 73 5.35 -15.92 7.71
N ALA A 74 6.52 -15.28 7.56
CA ALA A 74 7.80 -15.86 7.96
C ALA A 74 7.88 -16.13 9.47
N ALA A 75 7.41 -15.18 10.28
CA ALA A 75 7.36 -15.35 11.73
C ALA A 75 6.42 -16.48 12.17
N GLU A 76 5.28 -16.64 11.48
CA GLU A 76 4.32 -17.70 11.77
C GLU A 76 4.88 -19.09 11.39
N GLU A 77 5.60 -19.19 10.27
CA GLU A 77 6.27 -20.43 9.89
C GLU A 77 7.33 -20.85 10.90
N GLU A 78 8.14 -19.91 11.39
CA GLU A 78 9.13 -20.18 12.44
C GLU A 78 8.46 -20.66 13.74
N ARG A 79 7.38 -20.00 14.15
CA ARG A 79 6.59 -20.41 15.33
C ARG A 79 5.99 -21.80 15.16
N ALA A 80 5.46 -22.12 14.00
CA ALA A 80 4.92 -23.44 13.70
C ALA A 80 6.00 -24.53 13.79
N ARG A 81 7.20 -24.27 13.26
CA ARG A 81 8.35 -25.18 13.38
C ARG A 81 8.78 -25.39 14.85
N ALA A 82 8.82 -24.32 15.64
CA ALA A 82 9.14 -24.40 17.06
C ALA A 82 8.07 -25.18 17.86
N LEU A 83 6.79 -25.01 17.55
CA LEU A 83 5.71 -25.78 18.20
C LEU A 83 5.80 -27.27 17.85
N ALA A 84 6.09 -27.60 16.59
CA ALA A 84 6.26 -28.98 16.16
C ALA A 84 7.44 -29.68 16.87
N SER A 85 8.56 -28.97 17.07
CA SER A 85 9.72 -29.53 17.79
C SER A 85 9.43 -29.75 19.27
N VAL A 86 8.72 -28.84 19.93
CA VAL A 86 8.27 -28.99 21.32
C VAL A 86 7.32 -30.17 21.46
N GLY A 87 6.36 -30.33 20.54
CA GLY A 87 5.45 -31.48 20.52
C GLY A 87 6.20 -32.81 20.40
N ALA A 88 7.16 -32.89 19.47
CA ALA A 88 7.98 -34.09 19.29
C ALA A 88 8.82 -34.42 20.54
N ALA A 89 9.40 -33.41 21.21
CA ALA A 89 10.16 -33.61 22.44
C ALA A 89 9.28 -34.11 23.61
N ALA A 90 8.05 -33.61 23.71
CA ALA A 90 7.09 -34.06 24.71
C ALA A 90 6.71 -35.53 24.51
N ASP A 91 6.45 -35.96 23.26
CA ASP A 91 6.12 -37.35 22.93
C ASP A 91 7.26 -38.33 23.26
N ILE A 92 8.52 -37.93 23.02
CA ILE A 92 9.71 -38.71 23.40
C ILE A 92 9.80 -38.87 24.92
N THR A 93 9.54 -37.80 25.66
CA THR A 93 9.59 -37.80 27.12
C THR A 93 8.50 -38.70 27.72
N VAL A 94 7.27 -38.63 27.20
CA VAL A 94 6.15 -39.49 27.62
C VAL A 94 6.45 -40.97 27.34
N SER A 95 7.06 -41.27 26.19
CA SER A 95 7.42 -42.64 25.83
C SER A 95 8.52 -43.21 26.74
N SER A 96 9.48 -42.39 27.13
CA SER A 96 10.58 -42.80 28.04
C SER A 96 10.11 -43.08 29.47
N ASN A 97 9.02 -42.45 29.91
CA ASN A 97 8.50 -42.58 31.28
C ASN A 97 7.50 -43.76 31.47
N LYS A 98 7.15 -44.47 30.38
CA LYS A 98 6.25 -45.64 30.39
C LYS A 98 6.98 -46.99 30.42
N VAL A 99 8.31 -46.98 30.44
CA VAL A 99 9.19 -48.17 30.52
C VAL A 99 9.69 -48.31 31.95
#